data_AF-A0A2E2I7Y9-F1
#
_entry.id   AF-A0A2E2I7Y9-F1
#
_cell.length_a   1.000
_cell.length_b   1.000
_cell.length_c   1.000
_cell.angle_alpha   90.00
_cell.angle_beta   90.00
_cell.angle_gamma   90.00
#
_symmetry.space_group_name_H-M   'P 1'
#
loop_
_entity.id
_entity.type
_entity.pdbx_description
1 polymer ?
#
loop_
_entity_poly.entity_id
_entity_poly.type
_entity_poly.pdbx_seq_one_letter_code
_entity_poly.pdbx_strand_id
1 'polypeptide(L)'
;MAARGLDELMEQNEAELDFLSSYGGGETPEELVELVTKIAGDALKIKQVKDGAKISLKAANLPLVASDIARHGFIKGTLAEDKSSVSVTITAFGEEQKRFIERLTEFIHNE
;
A
#
# COMPACT_ATOMS: atom_id res chain seq x y z
N MET A 1 -43.10 13.91 12.28
CA MET A 1 -41.79 14.52 11.97
C MET A 1 -40.70 13.70 12.68
N ALA A 2 -40.33 12.53 12.15
CA ALA A 2 -39.41 11.59 12.81
C ALA A 2 -38.36 11.09 11.81
N ALA A 3 -37.55 12.01 11.30
CA ALA A 3 -36.44 11.74 10.37
C ALA A 3 -35.11 12.36 10.84
N ARG A 4 -35.03 12.79 12.10
CA ARG A 4 -33.90 13.54 12.68
C ARG A 4 -33.10 12.76 13.73
N GLY A 5 -33.26 11.45 13.82
CA GLY A 5 -32.53 10.62 14.80
C GLY A 5 -31.58 9.59 14.18
N LEU A 6 -31.71 9.32 12.88
CA LEU A 6 -30.90 8.31 12.18
C LEU A 6 -29.63 8.91 11.57
N ASP A 7 -29.67 10.16 11.08
CA ASP A 7 -28.47 10.84 10.55
C ASP A 7 -27.41 11.10 11.64
N GLU A 8 -27.84 11.51 12.85
CA GLU A 8 -26.91 11.78 13.97
C GLU A 8 -26.23 10.51 14.51
N LEU A 9 -26.80 9.32 14.26
CA LEU A 9 -26.19 8.03 14.60
C LEU A 9 -25.21 7.53 13.54
N MET A 10 -25.35 7.99 12.29
CA MET A 10 -24.39 7.70 11.22
C MET A 10 -23.14 8.58 11.38
N GLU A 11 -23.30 9.84 11.78
CA GLU A 11 -22.17 10.78 12.07
C GLU A 11 -21.30 10.32 13.25
N GLN A 12 -21.86 9.63 14.25
CA GLN A 12 -21.08 9.08 15.37
C GLN A 12 -20.25 7.83 15.03
N ASN A 13 -20.55 7.13 13.93
CA ASN A 13 -19.80 5.95 13.50
C ASN A 13 -18.67 6.27 12.48
N GLU A 14 -18.67 7.45 11.86
CA GLU A 14 -17.56 7.87 10.98
C GLU A 14 -16.23 8.01 11.73
N ALA A 15 -16.27 8.26 13.05
CA ALA A 15 -15.07 8.38 13.88
C ALA A 15 -14.39 7.02 14.21
N GLU A 16 -15.03 5.88 13.96
CA GLU A 16 -14.42 4.54 14.19
C GLU A 16 -13.63 4.01 12.99
N LEU A 17 -13.78 4.62 11.80
CA LEU A 17 -13.03 4.25 10.60
C LEU A 17 -11.52 4.51 10.76
N ASP A 18 -11.16 5.60 11.43
CA ASP A 18 -9.75 5.96 11.71
C ASP A 18 -9.09 5.03 12.74
N PHE A 19 -9.91 4.41 13.61
CA PHE A 19 -9.42 3.43 14.58
C PHE A 19 -9.16 2.06 13.93
N LEU A 20 -10.00 1.65 12.98
CA LEU A 20 -9.85 0.40 12.23
C LEU A 20 -8.77 0.47 11.15
N SER A 21 -8.54 1.65 10.54
CA SER A 21 -7.44 1.86 9.57
C SER A 21 -6.07 1.60 10.21
N SER A 22 -5.92 1.88 11.50
CA SER A 22 -4.69 1.62 12.28
C SER A 22 -4.34 0.13 12.41
N TYR A 23 -5.30 -0.79 12.22
CA TYR A 23 -5.08 -2.24 12.29
C TYR A 23 -4.78 -2.89 10.93
N GLY A 24 -4.83 -2.12 9.83
CA GLY A 24 -4.57 -2.59 8.47
C GLY A 24 -5.66 -3.50 7.90
N GLY A 25 -6.00 -3.32 6.62
CA GLY A 25 -6.94 -4.21 5.91
C GLY A 25 -8.40 -3.74 5.83
N GLY A 26 -8.68 -2.49 6.17
CA GLY A 26 -9.95 -1.80 5.85
C GLY A 26 -9.84 -0.81 4.68
N GLU A 27 -8.63 -0.59 4.17
CA GLU A 27 -8.34 0.46 3.19
C GLU A 27 -8.85 0.05 1.81
N THR A 28 -9.53 0.98 1.16
CA THR A 28 -9.89 0.84 -0.24
C THR A 28 -8.62 0.84 -1.11
N PRO A 29 -8.68 0.24 -2.31
CA PRO A 29 -7.56 0.30 -3.26
C PRO A 29 -7.09 1.72 -3.58
N GLU A 30 -7.95 2.72 -3.43
CA GLU A 30 -7.66 4.14 -3.65
C GLU A 30 -6.81 4.70 -2.51
N GLU A 31 -7.21 4.45 -1.27
CA GLU A 31 -6.44 4.83 -0.08
C GLU A 31 -5.08 4.16 -0.05
N LEU A 32 -5.01 2.87 -0.39
CA LEU A 32 -3.73 2.15 -0.51
C LEU A 32 -2.79 2.85 -1.50
N VAL A 33 -3.30 3.27 -2.66
CA VAL A 33 -2.50 4.00 -3.65
C VAL A 33 -2.04 5.33 -3.06
N GLU A 34 -2.90 6.07 -2.36
CA GLU A 34 -2.55 7.36 -1.78
C GLU A 34 -1.48 7.23 -0.67
N LEU A 35 -1.64 6.28 0.25
CA LEU A 35 -0.69 5.99 1.33
C LEU A 35 0.67 5.58 0.77
N VAL A 36 0.66 4.67 -0.20
CA VAL A 36 1.89 4.24 -0.88
C VAL A 36 2.52 5.43 -1.61
N THR A 37 1.74 6.27 -2.29
CA THR A 37 2.24 7.47 -2.99
C THR A 37 2.84 8.48 -2.02
N LYS A 38 2.27 8.66 -0.82
CA LYS A 38 2.81 9.56 0.21
C LYS A 38 4.22 9.16 0.67
N ILE A 39 4.52 7.86 0.70
CA ILE A 39 5.83 7.33 1.13
C ILE A 39 6.80 7.16 -0.04
N ALA A 40 6.29 6.63 -1.15
CA ALA A 40 7.06 6.40 -2.37
C ALA A 40 7.41 7.69 -3.12
N GLY A 41 6.55 8.70 -3.02
CA GLY A 41 6.58 9.86 -3.91
C GLY A 41 6.54 9.43 -5.39
N ASP A 42 7.36 10.10 -6.20
CA ASP A 42 7.53 9.82 -7.63
C ASP A 42 8.54 8.69 -7.91
N ALA A 43 9.11 8.06 -6.89
CA ALA A 43 10.14 7.04 -7.05
C ALA A 43 9.57 5.71 -7.60
N LEU A 44 8.29 5.42 -7.33
CA LEU A 44 7.63 4.16 -7.68
C LEU A 44 6.45 4.39 -8.63
N LYS A 45 6.26 3.47 -9.60
CA LYS A 45 5.07 3.49 -10.46
C LYS A 45 3.94 2.73 -9.78
N ILE A 46 2.96 3.48 -9.29
CA ILE A 46 1.80 2.97 -8.58
C ILE A 46 0.58 2.96 -9.52
N LYS A 47 -0.21 1.89 -9.48
CA LYS A 47 -1.44 1.71 -10.25
C LYS A 47 -2.52 1.12 -9.37
N GLN A 48 -3.69 1.74 -9.34
CA GLN A 48 -4.87 1.19 -8.70
C GLN A 48 -5.34 -0.07 -9.45
N VAL A 49 -5.63 -1.15 -8.71
CA VAL A 49 -6.23 -2.37 -9.23
C VAL A 49 -7.38 -2.82 -8.32
N LYS A 50 -8.27 -3.69 -8.82
CA LYS A 50 -9.42 -4.17 -8.03
C LYS A 50 -9.03 -4.88 -6.73
N ASP A 51 -7.87 -5.54 -6.73
CA ASP A 51 -7.34 -6.25 -5.56
C ASP A 51 -6.59 -5.33 -4.57
N GLY A 52 -6.30 -4.06 -4.93
CA GLY A 52 -5.50 -3.14 -4.10
C GLY A 52 -4.59 -2.20 -4.91
N ALA A 53 -3.42 -1.85 -4.38
CA ALA A 53 -2.44 -0.96 -5.03
C ALA A 53 -1.32 -1.76 -5.69
N LYS A 54 -1.25 -1.78 -7.03
CA LYS A 54 -0.14 -2.39 -7.77
C LYS A 54 1.03 -1.43 -7.86
N ILE A 55 2.16 -1.82 -7.27
CA ILE A 55 3.41 -1.10 -7.40
C ILE A 55 4.33 -1.79 -8.41
N SER A 56 5.09 -0.98 -9.12
CA SER A 56 6.09 -1.43 -10.09
C SER A 56 7.30 -0.51 -10.04
N LEU A 57 8.47 -1.13 -9.99
CA LEU A 57 9.75 -0.44 -9.94
C LEU A 57 10.71 -1.07 -10.95
N LYS A 58 11.50 -0.23 -11.59
CA LYS A 58 12.64 -0.63 -12.41
C LYS A 58 13.87 0.09 -11.86
N ALA A 59 14.81 -0.67 -11.31
CA ALA A 59 16.08 -0.17 -10.80
C ALA A 59 17.14 -1.25 -11.00
N ALA A 60 18.39 -0.86 -11.19
CA ALA A 60 19.49 -1.82 -11.31
C ALA A 60 19.88 -2.30 -9.91
N ASN A 61 19.85 -3.61 -9.65
CA ASN A 61 20.28 -4.24 -8.40
C ASN A 61 19.42 -3.90 -7.16
N LEU A 62 18.12 -4.17 -7.24
CA LEU A 62 17.19 -3.99 -6.12
C LEU A 62 17.63 -4.76 -4.85
N PRO A 63 17.59 -4.14 -3.65
CA PRO A 63 17.95 -4.79 -2.38
C PRO A 63 16.80 -5.66 -1.84
N LEU A 64 16.12 -6.38 -2.73
CA LEU A 64 14.96 -7.21 -2.45
C LEU A 64 15.28 -8.69 -2.65
N VAL A 65 14.64 -9.52 -1.84
CA VAL A 65 14.60 -10.98 -2.02
C VAL A 65 13.18 -11.45 -2.28
N ALA A 66 13.01 -12.60 -2.92
CA ALA A 66 11.68 -13.16 -3.21
C ALA A 66 10.82 -13.31 -1.94
N SER A 67 11.44 -13.50 -0.77
CA SER A 67 10.76 -13.56 0.53
C SER A 67 10.09 -12.24 0.92
N ASP A 68 10.54 -11.10 0.41
CA ASP A 68 9.95 -9.78 0.72
C ASP A 68 8.58 -9.59 0.02
N ILE A 69 8.43 -10.15 -1.18
CA ILE A 69 7.19 -10.07 -1.97
C ILE A 69 6.19 -11.20 -1.67
N ALA A 70 6.61 -12.20 -0.87
CA ALA A 70 5.78 -13.31 -0.43
C ALA A 70 5.13 -13.08 0.95
N ARG A 71 5.29 -11.88 1.53
CA ARG A 71 4.75 -11.54 2.85
C ARG A 71 3.24 -11.30 2.80
N HIS A 72 2.62 -11.31 3.98
CA HIS A 72 1.21 -10.99 4.12
C HIS A 72 0.92 -9.57 3.60
N GLY A 73 -0.25 -9.35 2.99
CA GLY A 73 -0.61 -8.07 2.38
C GLY A 73 0.01 -7.80 1.00
N PHE A 74 0.87 -8.70 0.49
CA PHE A 74 1.35 -8.67 -0.89
C PHE A 74 0.81 -9.85 -1.68
N ILE A 75 0.30 -9.57 -2.88
CA ILE A 75 -0.13 -10.58 -3.84
C ILE A 75 0.53 -10.34 -5.19
N LYS A 76 0.61 -11.40 -6.01
CA LYS A 76 1.13 -11.34 -7.38
C LYS A 76 2.54 -10.71 -7.47
N GLY A 77 3.34 -10.92 -6.42
CA GLY A 77 4.73 -10.48 -6.37
C GLY A 77 5.56 -11.16 -7.46
N THR A 78 6.21 -10.36 -8.29
CA THR A 78 7.12 -10.81 -9.35
C THR A 78 8.40 -10.01 -9.23
N LEU A 79 9.51 -10.71 -8.98
CA LEU A 79 10.86 -10.15 -8.96
C LEU A 79 11.65 -10.76 -10.11
N ALA A 80 12.30 -9.92 -10.93
CA ALA A 80 13.19 -10.40 -11.98
C ALA A 80 14.43 -11.10 -11.38
N GLU A 81 14.91 -12.18 -12.01
CA GLU A 81 16.12 -12.90 -11.56
C GLU A 81 17.34 -11.97 -11.48
N ASP A 82 17.44 -11.03 -12.42
CA ASP A 82 18.50 -10.01 -12.45
C ASP A 82 18.33 -8.89 -11.42
N LYS A 83 17.31 -8.96 -10.55
CA LYS A 83 16.92 -7.90 -9.60
C LYS A 83 16.78 -6.52 -10.26
N SER A 84 16.44 -6.51 -11.55
CA SER A 84 16.34 -5.32 -12.41
C SER A 84 14.95 -4.68 -12.38
N SER A 85 13.93 -5.45 -11.95
CA SER A 85 12.58 -4.95 -11.80
C SER A 85 11.79 -5.77 -10.79
N VAL A 86 10.86 -5.10 -10.11
CA VAL A 86 9.91 -5.71 -9.18
C VAL A 86 8.50 -5.18 -9.45
N SER A 87 7.51 -6.05 -9.36
CA SER A 87 6.12 -5.65 -9.31
C SER A 87 5.39 -6.47 -8.26
N VAL A 88 4.59 -5.81 -7.44
CA VAL A 88 3.79 -6.46 -6.41
C VAL A 88 2.49 -5.69 -6.22
N THR A 89 1.42 -6.37 -5.84
CA THR A 89 0.15 -5.74 -5.51
C THR A 89 -0.05 -5.77 -4.00
N ILE A 90 -0.19 -4.60 -3.41
CA ILE A 90 -0.48 -4.41 -1.99
C ILE A 90 -1.99 -4.51 -1.81
N THR A 91 -2.44 -5.46 -0.98
CA THR A 91 -3.85 -5.65 -0.64
C THR A 91 -4.20 -5.12 0.75
N ALA A 92 -3.19 -4.91 1.60
CA ALA A 92 -3.32 -4.37 2.94
C ALA A 92 -2.07 -3.55 3.24
N PHE A 93 -2.24 -2.36 3.81
CA PHE A 93 -1.12 -1.53 4.20
C PHE A 93 -0.90 -1.62 5.71
N GLY A 94 0.37 -1.69 6.09
CA GLY A 94 0.80 -1.87 7.46
C GLY A 94 2.29 -1.59 7.57
N GLU A 95 2.84 -1.80 8.76
CA GLU A 95 4.26 -1.56 9.08
C GLU A 95 5.21 -2.28 8.09
N GLU A 96 4.88 -3.50 7.67
CA GLU A 96 5.72 -4.27 6.76
C GLU A 96 5.76 -3.66 5.34
N GLN A 97 4.61 -3.26 4.82
CA GLN A 97 4.47 -2.68 3.48
C GLN A 97 5.06 -1.28 3.45
N LYS A 98 4.84 -0.49 4.50
CA LYS A 98 5.49 0.81 4.70
C LYS A 98 7.00 0.67 4.68
N ARG A 99 7.57 -0.23 5.49
CA ARG A 99 9.02 -0.47 5.55
C ARG A 99 9.59 -0.98 4.22
N PHE A 100 8.81 -1.77 3.48
CA PHE A 100 9.20 -2.21 2.14
C PHE A 100 9.32 -1.04 1.16
N ILE A 101 8.36 -0.12 1.17
CA ILE A 101 8.35 1.07 0.31
C ILE A 101 9.48 2.01 0.72
N GLU A 102 9.65 2.29 2.01
CA GLU A 102 10.74 3.14 2.52
C GLU A 102 12.10 2.62 2.06
N ARG A 103 12.36 1.31 2.19
CA ARG A 103 13.61 0.70 1.72
C ARG A 103 13.83 0.84 0.21
N LEU A 104 12.76 0.78 -0.58
CA LEU A 104 12.83 0.99 -2.03
C LEU A 104 13.11 2.45 -2.36
N THR A 105 12.41 3.37 -1.72
CA THR A 105 12.60 4.82 -1.90
C THR A 105 14.00 5.25 -1.47
N GLU A 106 14.50 4.77 -0.34
CA GLU A 106 15.86 5.01 0.13
C GLU A 106 16.91 4.51 -0.86
N PHE A 107 16.68 3.34 -1.46
CA PHE A 107 17.58 2.81 -2.48
C PHE A 107 17.62 3.71 -3.72
N ILE A 108 16.46 4.15 -4.20
CA ILE A 108 16.37 5.05 -5.37
C ILE A 108 16.98 6.42 -5.06
N HIS A 109 16.87 6.90 -3.82
CA HIS A 109 17.42 8.20 -3.42
C HIS A 109 18.94 8.17 -3.16
N ASN A 110 19.50 7.00 -2.80
CA ASN A 110 20.94 6.81 -2.60
C ASN A 110 21.71 6.43 -3.88
N GLU A 111 21.02 6.25 -5.01
CA GLU A 111 21.60 5.98 -6.34
C GLU A 111 21.72 7.28 -7.16
#